data_AF-A0A3C2ALH9-F1
#
_entry.id   AF-A0A3C2ALH9-F1
#
_cell.length_a   1.000
_cell.length_b   1.000
_cell.length_c   1.000
_cell.angle_alpha   90.00
_cell.angle_beta   90.00
_cell.angle_gamma   90.00
#
_symmetry.space_group_name_H-M   'P 1'
#
loop_
_entity.id
_entity.type
_entity.pdbx_description
1 polymer ?
#
loop_
_entity_poly.entity_id
_entity_poly.type
_entity_poly.pdbx_seq_one_letter_code
_entity_poly.pdbx_strand_id
1 'polypeptide(L)'
;MKGQKTGGRKLGVPNRLTKELRTALKNVISDELEQLPYQLEKLQPKERIELLAKLLPYALPRVDSETYKVSETTAENRWDWD
;
A
#
# COMPACT_ATOMS: atom_id res chain seq x y z
N MET A 1 0.94 0.81 51.50
CA MET A 1 -0.22 0.37 50.70
C MET A 1 -0.05 0.85 49.26
N LYS A 2 -0.15 -0.05 48.27
CA LYS A 2 -0.03 0.30 46.84
C LYS A 2 -1.36 0.88 46.37
N GLY A 3 -1.39 2.11 45.87
CA GLY A 3 -2.62 2.77 45.41
C GLY A 3 -3.28 2.00 44.26
N GLN A 4 -4.59 1.76 44.36
CA GLN A 4 -5.38 1.19 43.27
C GLN A 4 -5.50 2.24 42.15
N LYS A 5 -5.06 1.89 40.93
CA LYS A 5 -5.14 2.79 39.77
C LYS A 5 -6.60 2.92 39.31
N THR A 6 -7.28 3.98 39.71
CA THR A 6 -8.66 4.28 39.33
C THR A 6 -8.71 5.16 38.08
N GLY A 7 -8.85 4.56 36.89
CA GLY A 7 -9.37 5.28 35.72
C GLY A 7 -8.33 5.97 34.81
N GLY A 8 -7.28 5.26 34.42
CA GLY A 8 -6.42 5.69 33.30
C GLY A 8 -7.09 5.51 31.92
N ARG A 9 -6.43 5.99 30.86
CA ARG A 9 -6.88 5.77 29.47
C ARG A 9 -7.02 4.26 29.21
N LYS A 10 -8.17 3.84 28.66
CA LYS A 10 -8.39 2.45 28.25
C LYS A 10 -7.35 2.05 27.19
N LEU A 11 -6.67 0.94 27.41
CA LEU A 11 -5.70 0.37 26.48
C LEU A 11 -6.40 0.10 25.14
N GLY A 12 -5.81 0.52 24.03
CA GLY A 12 -6.35 0.32 22.68
C GLY A 12 -7.18 1.48 22.13
N VAL A 13 -7.51 2.52 22.91
CA VAL A 13 -8.18 3.71 22.38
C VAL A 13 -7.17 4.55 21.58
N PRO A 14 -7.37 4.74 20.25
CA PRO A 14 -6.47 5.55 19.44
C PRO A 14 -6.48 6.99 19.94
N ASN A 15 -5.31 7.65 19.88
CA ASN A 15 -5.20 9.03 20.33
C ASN A 15 -6.05 9.95 19.44
N ARG A 16 -7.04 10.65 20.01
CA ARG A 16 -8.01 11.47 19.25
C ARG A 16 -7.30 12.48 18.34
N LEU A 17 -6.27 13.14 18.87
CA LEU A 17 -5.43 14.08 18.11
C LEU A 17 -4.79 13.42 16.88
N THR A 18 -4.28 12.20 17.02
CA THR A 18 -3.68 11.47 15.89
C THR A 18 -4.72 11.02 14.87
N LYS A 19 -5.97 10.78 15.30
CA LYS A 19 -7.08 10.46 14.40
C LYS A 19 -7.47 11.69 13.59
N GLU A 20 -7.65 12.83 14.25
CA GLU A 20 -7.98 14.11 13.61
C GLU A 20 -6.91 14.52 12.59
N LEU A 21 -5.63 14.46 12.96
CA LEU A 21 -4.52 14.74 12.04
C LEU A 21 -4.47 13.78 10.85
N ARG A 22 -4.70 12.47 11.07
CA ARG A 22 -4.75 11.49 9.98
C ARG A 22 -5.92 11.76 9.03
N THR A 23 -7.08 12.16 9.55
CA THR A 23 -8.22 12.55 8.72
C THR A 23 -7.92 13.80 7.92
N ALA A 24 -7.34 14.84 8.53
CA ALA A 24 -6.97 16.07 7.82
C ALA A 24 -5.98 15.78 6.68
N LEU A 25 -4.95 14.97 6.94
CA LEU A 25 -3.98 14.58 5.92
C LEU A 25 -4.63 13.77 4.79
N LYS A 26 -5.54 12.84 5.13
CA LYS A 26 -6.29 12.07 4.13
C LYS A 26 -7.11 12.99 3.22
N ASN A 27 -7.77 13.99 3.79
CA ASN A 27 -8.58 14.93 3.02
C ASN A 27 -7.70 15.72 2.05
N VAL A 28 -6.59 16.30 2.52
CA VAL A 28 -5.64 17.03 1.66
C VAL A 28 -5.15 16.15 0.50
N ILE A 29 -4.75 14.91 0.77
CA ILE A 29 -4.32 13.99 -0.28
C ILE A 29 -5.46 13.71 -1.27
N SER A 30 -6.69 13.55 -0.78
CA SER A 30 -7.85 13.30 -1.65
C SER A 30 -8.14 14.51 -2.55
N ASP A 31 -8.10 15.72 -2.00
CA ASP A 31 -8.30 16.96 -2.73
C ASP A 31 -7.22 17.17 -3.80
N GLU A 32 -5.95 16.88 -3.48
CA GLU A 32 -4.84 16.94 -4.44
C GLU A 32 -5.00 15.91 -5.57
N LEU A 33 -5.48 14.70 -5.27
CA LEU A 33 -5.77 13.68 -6.29
C LEU A 33 -6.91 14.11 -7.23
N GLU A 34 -7.91 14.83 -6.74
CA GLU A 34 -8.99 15.40 -7.56
C GLU A 34 -8.48 16.53 -8.48
N GLN A 35 -7.53 17.33 -7.99
CA GLN A 35 -6.93 18.44 -8.76
C GLN A 35 -5.80 18.01 -9.70
N LEU A 36 -5.24 16.82 -9.49
CA LEU A 36 -4.10 16.26 -10.23
C LEU A 36 -4.24 16.39 -11.77
N PRO A 37 -5.39 16.12 -12.41
CA PRO A 37 -5.54 16.27 -13.86
C PRO A 37 -5.30 17.70 -14.34
N TYR A 38 -5.83 18.69 -13.60
CA TYR A 38 -5.67 20.11 -13.91
C TYR A 38 -4.24 20.60 -13.63
N GLN A 39 -3.60 20.08 -12.59
CA GLN A 39 -2.19 20.36 -12.32
C GLN A 39 -1.29 19.79 -13.43
N LEU A 40 -1.54 18.55 -13.89
CA LEU A 40 -0.78 17.91 -14.98
C LEU A 40 -0.86 18.67 -16.31
N GLU A 41 -1.96 19.39 -16.56
CA GLU A 41 -2.08 20.24 -17.74
C GLU A 41 -1.17 21.47 -17.71
N LYS A 42 -0.79 21.93 -16.51
CA LYS A 42 0.09 23.11 -16.33
C LYS A 42 1.57 22.78 -16.40
N LEU A 43 1.94 21.50 -16.30
CA LEU A 43 3.33 21.08 -16.33
C LEU A 43 3.91 21.10 -17.73
N GLN A 44 5.24 21.18 -17.82
CA GLN A 44 5.93 21.03 -19.09
C GLN A 44 5.69 19.61 -19.65
N PRO A 45 5.60 19.44 -20.99
CA PRO A 45 5.29 18.14 -21.60
C PRO A 45 6.20 17.00 -21.14
N LYS A 46 7.50 17.28 -20.95
CA LYS A 46 8.49 16.31 -20.47
C LYS A 46 8.20 15.84 -19.03
N GLU A 47 7.91 16.77 -18.13
CA GLU A 47 7.63 16.48 -16.72
C GLU A 47 6.30 15.73 -16.56
N ARG A 48 5.30 16.09 -17.38
CA ARG A 48 4.01 15.39 -17.43
C ARG A 48 4.18 13.92 -17.78
N ILE A 49 4.98 13.60 -18.81
CA ILE A 49 5.26 12.22 -19.22
C ILE A 49 5.99 11.46 -18.11
N GLU A 50 6.96 12.10 -17.45
CA GLU A 50 7.71 11.46 -16.35
C GLU A 50 6.81 11.13 -15.15
N LEU A 51 5.92 12.04 -14.76
CA LEU A 51 4.96 11.79 -13.69
C LEU A 51 3.97 10.68 -14.05
N LEU A 52 3.44 10.69 -15.28
CA LEU A 52 2.56 9.62 -15.76
C LEU A 52 3.28 8.26 -15.72
N ALA A 53 4.55 8.20 -16.15
CA ALA A 53 5.35 6.98 -16.08
C ALA A 53 5.53 6.46 -14.65
N LYS A 54 5.66 7.37 -13.65
CA LYS A 54 5.72 7.02 -12.23
C LYS A 54 4.37 6.57 -11.66
N LEU A 55 3.25 7.05 -12.22
CA LEU A 55 1.89 6.69 -11.78
C LEU A 55 1.37 5.39 -12.43
N LEU A 56 1.84 5.05 -13.63
CA LEU A 56 1.44 3.83 -14.36
C LEU A 56 1.50 2.53 -13.54
N PRO A 57 2.54 2.25 -12.72
CA PRO A 57 2.63 1.02 -11.93
C PRO A 57 1.57 0.90 -10.84
N TYR A 58 0.92 2.00 -10.46
CA TYR A 58 -0.14 2.02 -9.46
C TYR A 58 -1.53 1.89 -10.09
N ALA A 59 -1.67 2.24 -11.37
CA ALA A 59 -2.93 2.12 -12.13
C ALA A 59 -3.06 0.78 -12.83
N LEU A 60 -1.94 0.18 -13.25
CA LEU A 60 -1.90 -1.10 -13.95
C LEU A 60 -1.41 -2.20 -13.02
N PRO A 61 -1.96 -3.44 -13.13
CA PRO A 61 -1.39 -4.58 -12.45
C PRO A 61 0.05 -4.77 -12.93
N ARG A 62 0.99 -4.82 -11.98
CA ARG A 62 2.38 -5.11 -12.29
C ARG A 62 2.47 -6.57 -12.71
N VAL A 63 2.95 -6.83 -13.92
CA VAL A 63 3.22 -8.19 -14.37
C VAL A 63 4.45 -8.67 -13.60
N ASP A 64 4.21 -9.43 -12.54
CA ASP A 64 5.29 -10.11 -11.84
C ASP A 64 5.90 -11.13 -12.81
N SER A 65 7.21 -11.07 -12.99
CA SER A 65 7.92 -12.09 -13.75
C SER A 65 7.90 -13.37 -12.93
N GLU A 66 7.00 -14.28 -13.27
CA GLU A 66 6.93 -15.59 -12.64
C GLU A 66 8.27 -16.31 -12.84
N THR A 67 9.04 -16.43 -11.76
CA THR A 67 10.21 -17.30 -11.74
C THR A 67 9.66 -18.72 -11.66
N TYR A 68 9.62 -19.42 -12.79
CA TYR A 68 9.17 -20.80 -12.85
C TYR A 68 10.04 -21.65 -11.93
N LYS A 69 9.56 -21.92 -10.71
CA LYS A 69 10.17 -22.90 -9.82
C LYS A 69 9.66 -24.25 -10.27
N VAL A 70 10.47 -24.96 -11.05
CA VAL A 70 10.34 -26.41 -11.22
C VAL A 70 10.41 -27.00 -9.82
N SER A 71 9.27 -27.33 -9.22
CA SER A 71 9.26 -28.20 -8.05
C SER A 71 9.54 -29.61 -8.57
N GLU A 72 10.79 -30.06 -8.46
CA GLU A 72 11.10 -31.47 -8.58
C GLU A 72 10.43 -32.21 -7.42
N THR A 73 9.24 -32.78 -7.66
CA THR A 73 8.59 -33.70 -6.70
C THR A 73 7.65 -34.69 -7.38
N THR A 74 7.91 -35.04 -8.65
CA THR A 74 7.15 -36.13 -9.33
C THR A 74 8.07 -37.18 -9.94
N ALA A 75 9.27 -37.37 -9.37
CA ALA A 75 10.11 -38.52 -9.67
C ALA A 75 10.38 -39.34 -8.41
N GLU A 76 9.37 -39.49 -7.54
CA GLU A 76 9.38 -40.57 -6.55
C GLU A 76 8.26 -41.54 -6.89
N ASN A 77 8.70 -42.72 -7.33
CA ASN A 77 8.01 -44.01 -7.30
C ASN A 77 6.76 -44.15 -8.18
N ARG A 78 6.97 -44.46 -9.46
CA ARG A 78 5.96 -45.10 -10.30
C ARG A 78 6.47 -46.31 -11.11
N TRP A 79 7.54 -46.96 -10.66
CA TRP A 79 8.04 -48.21 -11.29
C TRP A 79 8.76 -49.13 -10.30
N ASP A 80 8.12 -49.48 -9.18
CA ASP A 80 8.48 -50.68 -8.43
C ASP A 80 7.34 -51.71 -8.61
N TRP A 81 7.43 -52.47 -9.70
CA TRP A 81 6.73 -53.72 -9.91
C TRP A 81 7.78 -54.79 -10.25
N ASP A 82 8.52 -55.24 -9.24
CA ASP A 82 9.16 -56.56 -9.14
C ASP A 82 9.40 -56.90 -7.66
#